data_AF-A0A7W0SVP0-F1
#
_entry.id   AF-A0A7W0SVP0-F1
#
_cell.length_a   1.000
_cell.length_b   1.000
_cell.length_c   1.000
_cell.angle_alpha   90.00
_cell.angle_beta   90.00
_cell.angle_gamma   90.00
#
_symmetry.space_group_name_H-M   'P 1'
#
loop_
_entity.id
_entity.type
_entity.pdbx_description
1 polymer ?
#
loop_
_entity_poly.entity_id
_entity_poly.type
_entity_poly.pdbx_seq_one_letter_code
_entity_poly.pdbx_strand_id
1 'polypeptide(L)'
;MEQRGEVIPRIGAVLAASVRGRLSWPGVGVGGFGFLAVALLASSSGGYWPTAWSWTALLCAWVCILALLLVPAAALSRAEQALLAGTVLLLAWIALSATWSESQPRTLLEVQRTMAYLALIAAAVVVLRPRSYRALLVGVWAATVVVSTYSLATRLLPDRLGQFDPIAGYRLFAPLGYWNALGLFAAFGITLAVGLAARARLRLATPAALSLLVLAPTLYFTFGRGAWLGLGVGLVVAILLDPRRLQLLVVLSVLALCPALALASAYRSDALTRSTASLENAVADGRSLALLLVGLAVAQAGLVLGVRLLEARVHVSARMQSAITRAGAAAVALALVVAVVFLGGPGEVRDRVRDGFLTTSPSPDLNKRLFSLSSNGRADLWSLAWDEFEKRPFAGSGAGTYEIAWLRDRPDGQKVRDAHSLYLESLAELGIVGTALLVGVLALPLFAVFAARRRSLVPAAAGVYAAFLVHAAIDWDWEMLSVSAAALLCGLAVLAAARPVASNPLSRVSAFALGVAMIVVAAFSFLGVVGYGALASAEDAAV
;
A
#
# COMPACT_ATOMS: atom_id res chain seq x y z
N MET A 1 20.32 1.52 -71.17
CA MET A 1 19.43 0.45 -70.67
C MET A 1 20.33 -0.67 -70.18
N GLU A 2 20.32 -1.17 -68.96
CA GLU A 2 19.54 -0.93 -67.75
C GLU A 2 20.27 -1.73 -66.64
N GLN A 3 21.05 -1.05 -65.78
CA GLN A 3 21.59 -1.65 -64.56
C GLN A 3 21.05 -0.84 -63.38
N ARG A 4 19.89 -1.26 -62.87
CA ARG A 4 19.37 -0.80 -61.59
C ARG A 4 18.68 -1.96 -60.89
N GLY A 5 19.08 -2.20 -59.65
CA GLY A 5 18.18 -2.71 -58.63
C GLY A 5 18.64 -3.99 -57.96
N GLU A 6 19.58 -3.90 -57.01
CA GLU A 6 19.68 -4.90 -55.94
C GLU A 6 20.45 -4.45 -54.67
N VAL A 7 20.36 -3.17 -54.29
CA VAL A 7 21.02 -2.67 -53.06
C VAL A 7 20.04 -2.33 -51.92
N ILE A 8 18.74 -2.46 -52.12
CA ILE A 8 17.73 -2.01 -51.13
C ILE A 8 16.85 -3.17 -50.59
N PRO A 9 17.42 -4.16 -49.89
CA PRO A 9 16.64 -4.82 -48.81
C PRO A 9 17.28 -4.71 -47.42
N ARG A 10 18.55 -4.30 -47.29
CA ARG A 10 19.26 -4.34 -46.00
C ARG A 10 19.00 -3.15 -45.08
N ILE A 11 18.65 -1.97 -45.61
CA ILE A 11 18.45 -0.76 -44.80
C ILE A 11 17.14 -0.83 -43.99
N GLY A 12 16.07 -1.41 -44.58
CA GLY A 12 14.78 -1.58 -43.90
C GLY A 12 14.83 -2.57 -42.73
N ALA A 13 15.57 -3.68 -42.88
CA ALA A 13 15.75 -4.65 -41.81
C ALA A 13 16.63 -4.11 -40.66
N VAL A 14 17.66 -3.32 -40.97
CA VAL A 14 18.53 -2.68 -39.97
C VAL A 14 17.82 -1.51 -39.25
N LEU A 15 16.95 -0.76 -39.93
CA LEU A 15 16.09 0.26 -39.32
C LEU A 15 14.98 -0.37 -38.45
N ALA A 16 14.33 -1.43 -38.92
CA ALA A 16 13.32 -2.14 -38.14
C ALA A 16 13.93 -2.83 -36.89
N ALA A 17 15.14 -3.37 -36.98
CA ALA A 17 15.86 -3.94 -35.84
C ALA A 17 16.36 -2.86 -34.85
N SER A 18 16.81 -1.70 -35.35
CA SER A 18 17.30 -0.60 -34.49
C SER A 18 16.18 0.19 -33.80
N VAL A 19 14.97 0.25 -34.39
CA VAL A 19 13.76 0.79 -33.74
C VAL A 19 13.18 -0.21 -32.75
N ARG A 20 13.10 -1.51 -33.09
CA ARG A 20 12.63 -2.57 -32.17
C ARG A 20 13.55 -2.74 -30.95
N GLY A 21 14.85 -2.47 -31.08
CA GLY A 21 15.79 -2.54 -29.95
C GLY A 21 15.69 -1.40 -28.93
N ARG A 22 14.92 -0.32 -29.19
CA ARG A 22 14.95 0.92 -28.38
C ARG A 22 13.62 1.33 -27.74
N LEU A 23 12.50 0.75 -28.13
CA LEU A 23 11.20 1.03 -27.52
C LEU A 23 11.10 0.32 -26.16
N SER A 24 11.35 1.09 -25.11
CA SER A 24 10.99 0.71 -23.75
C SER A 24 10.20 1.84 -23.13
N TRP A 25 9.25 1.51 -22.25
CA TRP A 25 8.53 2.52 -21.51
C TRP A 25 9.52 3.48 -20.83
N PRO A 26 9.45 4.79 -21.12
CA PRO A 26 10.30 5.75 -20.45
C PRO A 26 10.01 5.68 -18.95
N GLY A 27 11.00 6.01 -18.12
CA GLY A 27 10.80 6.00 -16.65
C GLY A 27 9.58 6.82 -16.23
N VAL A 28 9.30 7.93 -16.94
CA VAL A 28 8.11 8.76 -16.75
C VAL A 28 6.80 7.98 -16.94
N GLY A 29 6.71 7.13 -17.98
CA GLY A 29 5.51 6.32 -18.22
C GLY A 29 5.28 5.28 -17.11
N VAL A 30 6.35 4.66 -16.60
CA VAL A 30 6.25 3.70 -15.48
C VAL A 30 5.87 4.41 -14.17
N GLY A 31 6.42 5.59 -13.92
CA GLY A 31 6.01 6.42 -12.78
C GLY A 31 4.57 6.89 -12.89
N GLY A 32 4.14 7.31 -14.09
CA GLY A 32 2.75 7.67 -14.38
C GLY A 32 1.79 6.51 -14.16
N PHE A 33 2.14 5.30 -14.61
CA PHE A 33 1.37 4.09 -14.31
C PHE A 33 1.22 3.86 -12.81
N GLY A 34 2.33 3.89 -12.04
CA GLY A 34 2.26 3.72 -10.59
C GLY A 34 1.44 4.80 -9.88
N PHE A 35 1.55 6.05 -10.33
CA PHE A 35 0.75 7.16 -9.80
C PHE A 35 -0.74 6.96 -10.10
N LEU A 36 -1.10 6.73 -11.36
CA LEU A 36 -2.49 6.63 -11.79
C LEU A 36 -3.19 5.39 -11.21
N ALA A 37 -2.51 4.24 -11.21
CA ALA A 37 -3.06 3.02 -10.61
C ALA A 37 -3.44 3.24 -9.15
N VAL A 38 -2.62 3.96 -8.39
CA VAL A 38 -2.87 4.19 -6.96
C VAL A 38 -3.84 5.36 -6.71
N ALA A 39 -3.64 6.50 -7.37
CA ALA A 39 -4.40 7.73 -7.14
C ALA A 39 -5.85 7.66 -7.64
N LEU A 40 -6.10 7.04 -8.81
CA LEU A 40 -7.46 6.89 -9.35
C LEU A 40 -8.31 5.99 -8.43
N LEU A 41 -7.73 4.88 -7.97
CA LEU A 41 -8.37 4.01 -6.98
C LEU A 41 -8.64 4.77 -5.67
N ALA A 42 -7.67 5.54 -5.18
CA ALA A 42 -7.85 6.35 -3.98
C ALA A 42 -9.01 7.34 -4.10
N SER A 43 -9.20 7.95 -5.28
CA SER A 43 -10.30 8.89 -5.55
C SER A 43 -11.67 8.22 -5.67
N SER A 44 -11.73 6.89 -5.83
CA SER A 44 -12.95 6.09 -5.96
C SER A 44 -13.18 5.27 -4.70
N SER A 45 -13.23 5.92 -3.54
CA SER A 45 -13.40 5.27 -2.22
C SER A 45 -12.40 4.13 -2.00
N GLY A 46 -11.13 4.40 -2.33
CA GLY A 46 -10.03 3.45 -2.21
C GLY A 46 -10.14 2.22 -3.13
N GLY A 47 -11.10 2.22 -4.06
CA GLY A 47 -11.40 1.10 -4.93
C GLY A 47 -12.23 0.01 -4.28
N TYR A 48 -12.97 0.31 -3.21
CA TYR A 48 -13.76 -0.67 -2.47
C TYR A 48 -14.91 -1.29 -3.29
N TRP A 49 -15.49 -0.55 -4.24
CA TRP A 49 -16.70 -0.98 -4.95
C TRP A 49 -16.42 -1.75 -6.25
N PRO A 50 -17.30 -2.68 -6.67
CA PRO A 50 -17.13 -3.50 -7.88
C PRO A 50 -16.89 -2.72 -9.18
N THR A 51 -17.49 -1.53 -9.31
CA THR A 51 -17.26 -0.61 -10.43
C THR A 51 -15.77 -0.29 -10.56
N ALA A 52 -15.07 -0.09 -9.44
CA ALA A 52 -13.64 0.20 -9.41
C ALA A 52 -12.77 -0.97 -9.82
N TRP A 53 -13.15 -2.17 -9.40
CA TRP A 53 -12.44 -3.39 -9.77
C TRP A 53 -12.52 -3.62 -11.28
N SER A 54 -13.71 -3.41 -11.85
CA SER A 54 -13.99 -3.58 -13.27
C SER A 54 -13.17 -2.62 -14.14
N TRP A 55 -13.18 -1.31 -13.86
CA TRP A 55 -12.36 -0.38 -14.66
C TRP A 55 -10.86 -0.57 -14.41
N THR A 56 -10.44 -0.99 -13.22
CA THR A 56 -9.02 -1.28 -12.92
C THR A 56 -8.51 -2.46 -13.74
N ALA A 57 -9.28 -3.56 -13.74
CA ALA A 57 -8.97 -4.74 -14.54
C ALA A 57 -8.90 -4.40 -16.02
N LEU A 58 -9.87 -3.62 -16.53
CA LEU A 58 -9.92 -3.18 -17.93
C LEU A 58 -8.69 -2.31 -18.31
N LEU A 59 -8.40 -1.26 -17.54
CA LEU A 59 -7.29 -0.34 -17.83
C LEU A 59 -5.94 -1.08 -17.75
N CYS A 60 -5.73 -1.89 -16.71
CA CYS A 60 -4.48 -2.64 -16.56
C CYS A 60 -4.33 -3.72 -17.63
N ALA A 61 -5.40 -4.41 -18.02
CA ALA A 61 -5.37 -5.37 -19.12
C ALA A 61 -4.95 -4.67 -20.43
N TRP A 62 -5.50 -3.50 -20.73
CA TRP A 62 -5.09 -2.71 -21.90
C TRP A 62 -3.64 -2.25 -21.83
N VAL A 63 -3.16 -1.78 -20.68
CA VAL A 63 -1.73 -1.45 -20.50
C VAL A 63 -0.86 -2.69 -20.77
N CYS A 64 -1.26 -3.86 -20.27
CA CYS A 64 -0.54 -5.11 -20.51
C CYS A 64 -0.53 -5.48 -22.00
N ILE A 65 -1.68 -5.46 -22.67
CA ILE A 65 -1.82 -5.78 -24.10
C ILE A 65 -0.96 -4.82 -24.94
N LEU A 66 -1.11 -3.51 -24.74
CA LEU A 66 -0.34 -2.50 -25.46
C LEU A 66 1.16 -2.64 -25.20
N ALA A 67 1.57 -2.94 -23.97
CA ALA A 67 2.97 -3.18 -23.67
C ALA A 67 3.52 -4.43 -24.35
N LEU A 68 2.75 -5.52 -24.46
CA LEU A 68 3.13 -6.73 -25.21
C LEU A 68 3.24 -6.48 -26.72
N LEU A 69 2.37 -5.64 -27.29
CA LEU A 69 2.37 -5.30 -28.72
C LEU A 69 3.49 -4.32 -29.10
N LEU A 70 3.76 -3.32 -28.24
CA LEU A 70 4.66 -2.21 -28.56
C LEU A 70 6.11 -2.45 -28.09
N VAL A 71 6.34 -3.36 -27.12
CA VAL A 71 7.67 -3.64 -26.57
C VAL A 71 8.12 -5.05 -26.97
N PRO A 72 9.01 -5.19 -27.98
CA PRO A 72 9.28 -6.47 -28.65
C PRO A 72 10.07 -7.52 -27.84
N ALA A 73 10.30 -7.29 -26.54
CA ALA A 73 10.96 -8.26 -25.65
C ALA A 73 10.60 -8.00 -24.18
N ALA A 74 9.39 -8.38 -23.78
CA ALA A 74 9.08 -8.51 -22.35
C ALA A 74 9.85 -9.70 -21.78
N ALA A 75 10.69 -9.46 -20.76
CA ALA A 75 11.44 -10.50 -20.08
C ALA A 75 10.95 -10.61 -18.63
N LEU A 76 10.50 -11.81 -18.24
CA LEU A 76 10.06 -12.12 -16.89
C LEU A 76 11.06 -13.03 -16.19
N SER A 77 11.37 -12.72 -14.95
CA SER A 77 12.07 -13.63 -14.05
C SER A 77 11.19 -14.81 -13.66
N ARG A 78 11.80 -15.91 -13.18
CA ARG A 78 11.07 -17.06 -12.63
C ARG A 78 10.15 -16.66 -11.48
N ALA A 79 10.57 -15.71 -10.64
CA ALA A 79 9.76 -15.22 -9.52
C ALA A 79 8.50 -14.48 -10.00
N GLU A 80 8.59 -13.73 -11.10
CA GLU A 80 7.43 -13.04 -11.68
C GLU A 80 6.49 -13.99 -12.42
N GLN A 81 7.04 -15.02 -13.07
CA GLN A 81 6.24 -16.10 -13.63
C GLN A 81 5.49 -16.86 -12.52
N ALA A 82 6.18 -17.18 -11.42
CA ALA A 82 5.57 -17.81 -10.25
C ALA A 82 4.50 -16.91 -9.61
N LEU A 83 4.72 -15.60 -9.56
CA LEU A 83 3.73 -14.65 -9.03
C LEU A 83 2.47 -14.62 -9.90
N LEU A 84 2.63 -14.53 -11.22
CA LEU A 84 1.50 -14.57 -12.16
C LEU A 84 0.76 -15.92 -12.08
N ALA A 85 1.50 -17.03 -12.11
CA ALA A 85 0.92 -18.36 -12.02
C ALA A 85 0.18 -18.55 -10.68
N GLY A 86 0.77 -18.15 -9.56
CA GLY A 86 0.14 -18.21 -8.24
C GLY A 86 -1.12 -17.36 -8.15
N THR A 87 -1.11 -16.16 -8.75
CA THR A 87 -2.30 -15.28 -8.78
C THR A 87 -3.41 -15.88 -9.66
N VAL A 88 -3.05 -16.51 -10.79
CA VAL A 88 -4.01 -17.25 -11.63
C VAL A 88 -4.59 -18.45 -10.90
N LEU A 89 -3.77 -19.20 -10.15
CA LEU A 89 -4.23 -20.33 -9.34
C LEU A 89 -5.15 -19.86 -8.21
N LEU A 90 -4.83 -18.74 -7.55
CA LEU A 90 -5.71 -18.13 -6.55
C LEU A 90 -7.05 -17.71 -7.17
N LEU A 91 -7.03 -17.03 -8.32
CA LEU A 91 -8.24 -16.67 -9.05
C LEU A 91 -9.07 -17.91 -9.43
N ALA A 92 -8.42 -18.96 -9.91
CA ALA A 92 -9.08 -20.22 -10.26
C ALA A 92 -9.71 -20.88 -9.04
N TRP A 93 -9.04 -20.86 -7.87
CA TRP A 93 -9.58 -21.39 -6.62
C TRP A 93 -10.80 -20.59 -6.15
N ILE A 94 -10.72 -19.26 -6.18
CA ILE A 94 -11.85 -18.37 -5.85
C ILE A 94 -13.03 -18.63 -6.78
N ALA A 95 -12.79 -18.71 -8.10
CA ALA A 95 -13.84 -19.02 -9.07
C ALA A 95 -14.45 -20.41 -8.86
N LEU A 96 -13.61 -21.42 -8.59
CA LEU A 96 -14.06 -22.78 -8.31
C LEU A 96 -14.91 -22.83 -7.03
N SER A 97 -14.60 -21.99 -6.04
CA SER A 97 -15.36 -21.91 -4.80
C SER A 97 -16.82 -21.53 -4.97
N ALA A 98 -17.19 -20.92 -6.10
CA ALA A 98 -18.59 -20.66 -6.44
C ALA A 98 -19.44 -21.95 -6.52
N THR A 99 -18.82 -23.12 -6.71
CA THR A 99 -19.55 -24.40 -6.77
C THR A 99 -20.02 -24.92 -5.41
N TRP A 100 -19.40 -24.48 -4.31
CA TRP A 100 -19.81 -24.81 -2.92
C TRP A 100 -20.12 -23.58 -2.06
N SER A 101 -20.04 -22.38 -2.64
CA SER A 101 -20.21 -21.12 -1.91
C SER A 101 -21.60 -20.98 -1.31
N GLU A 102 -21.67 -20.46 -0.08
CA GLU A 102 -22.92 -20.06 0.55
C GLU A 102 -23.61 -18.89 -0.20
N SER A 103 -22.86 -18.14 -1.01
CA SER A 103 -23.41 -17.11 -1.87
C SER A 103 -22.58 -16.93 -3.14
N GLN A 104 -23.05 -17.56 -4.22
CA GLN A 104 -22.48 -17.43 -5.56
C GLN A 104 -22.32 -15.97 -6.02
N PRO A 105 -23.30 -15.05 -5.84
CA PRO A 105 -23.13 -13.66 -6.27
C PRO A 105 -21.94 -12.96 -5.61
N ARG A 106 -21.75 -13.18 -4.30
CA ARG A 106 -20.60 -12.64 -3.54
C ARG A 106 -19.28 -13.24 -4.03
N THR A 107 -19.23 -14.55 -4.25
CA THR A 107 -18.02 -15.17 -4.81
C THR A 107 -17.68 -14.66 -6.21
N LEU A 108 -18.68 -14.33 -7.04
CA LEU A 108 -18.41 -13.71 -8.35
C LEU A 108 -17.88 -12.28 -8.25
N LEU A 109 -18.23 -11.53 -7.20
CA LEU A 109 -17.63 -10.24 -6.89
C LEU A 109 -16.14 -10.40 -6.52
N GLU A 110 -15.81 -11.42 -5.73
CA GLU A 110 -14.43 -11.78 -5.39
C GLU A 110 -13.56 -12.18 -6.59
N VAL A 111 -14.15 -12.90 -7.54
CA VAL A 111 -13.52 -13.20 -8.84
C VAL A 111 -13.13 -11.89 -9.55
N GLN A 112 -14.04 -10.91 -9.61
CA GLN A 112 -13.78 -9.63 -10.28
C GLN A 112 -12.68 -8.83 -9.58
N ARG A 113 -12.72 -8.75 -8.24
CA ARG A 113 -11.65 -8.08 -7.48
C ARG A 113 -10.29 -8.75 -7.72
N THR A 114 -10.25 -10.07 -7.71
CA THR A 114 -9.03 -10.84 -7.96
C THR A 114 -8.53 -10.67 -9.40
N MET A 115 -9.43 -10.55 -10.38
CA MET A 115 -9.08 -10.20 -11.76
C MET A 115 -8.43 -8.82 -11.87
N ALA A 116 -8.88 -7.83 -11.09
CA ALA A 116 -8.25 -6.51 -11.04
C ALA A 116 -6.81 -6.60 -10.52
N TYR A 117 -6.57 -7.39 -9.47
CA TYR A 117 -5.22 -7.67 -8.97
C TYR A 117 -4.35 -8.40 -10.00
N LEU A 118 -4.88 -9.43 -10.66
CA LEU A 118 -4.18 -10.15 -11.71
C LEU A 118 -3.78 -9.22 -12.87
N ALA A 119 -4.70 -8.39 -13.34
CA ALA A 119 -4.44 -7.44 -14.42
C ALA A 119 -3.39 -6.40 -14.02
N LEU A 120 -3.46 -5.87 -12.79
CA LEU A 120 -2.48 -4.93 -12.25
C LEU A 120 -1.08 -5.55 -12.19
N ILE A 121 -0.97 -6.78 -11.66
CA ILE A 121 0.28 -7.52 -11.56
C ILE A 121 0.84 -7.80 -12.96
N ALA A 122 0.01 -8.27 -13.90
CA ALA A 122 0.40 -8.54 -15.28
C ALA A 122 0.92 -7.28 -16.00
N ALA A 123 0.17 -6.17 -15.92
CA ALA A 123 0.56 -4.89 -16.49
C ALA A 123 1.90 -4.41 -15.93
N ALA A 124 2.03 -4.41 -14.60
CA ALA A 124 3.25 -4.00 -13.92
C ALA A 124 4.45 -4.87 -14.31
N VAL A 125 4.32 -6.20 -14.28
CA VAL A 125 5.42 -7.11 -14.63
C VAL A 125 5.90 -6.93 -16.07
N VAL A 126 4.98 -6.72 -17.02
CA VAL A 126 5.30 -6.52 -18.44
C VAL A 126 5.93 -5.15 -18.70
N VAL A 127 5.45 -4.09 -18.04
CA VAL A 127 5.94 -2.71 -18.23
C VAL A 127 7.26 -2.47 -17.49
N LEU A 128 7.43 -3.06 -16.31
CA LEU A 128 8.53 -2.77 -15.41
C LEU A 128 9.85 -3.37 -15.92
N ARG A 129 10.94 -2.62 -15.69
CA ARG A 129 12.31 -3.02 -16.03
C ARG A 129 13.24 -2.73 -14.85
N PRO A 130 14.40 -3.38 -14.74
CA PRO A 130 15.34 -3.18 -13.63
C PRO A 130 15.85 -1.74 -13.49
N ARG A 131 15.75 -0.93 -14.55
CA ARG A 131 16.12 0.50 -14.56
C ARG A 131 14.98 1.45 -14.19
N SER A 132 13.72 1.01 -14.26
CA SER A 132 12.54 1.86 -14.06
C SER A 132 11.82 1.64 -12.72
N TYR A 133 12.21 0.66 -11.89
CA TYR A 133 11.59 0.44 -10.58
C TYR A 133 11.57 1.69 -9.69
N ARG A 134 12.62 2.53 -9.74
CA ARG A 134 12.65 3.80 -8.99
C ARG A 134 11.56 4.75 -9.42
N ALA A 135 11.26 4.81 -10.71
CA ALA A 135 10.22 5.69 -11.23
C ALA A 135 8.83 5.21 -10.79
N LEU A 136 8.59 3.89 -10.76
CA LEU A 136 7.38 3.31 -10.19
C LEU A 136 7.20 3.75 -8.72
N LEU A 137 8.24 3.59 -7.90
CA LEU A 137 8.20 3.97 -6.48
C LEU A 137 7.97 5.47 -6.27
N VAL A 138 8.55 6.32 -7.13
CA VAL A 138 8.27 7.77 -7.13
C VAL A 138 6.81 8.05 -7.50
N GLY A 139 6.23 7.32 -8.45
CA GLY A 139 4.82 7.41 -8.81
C GLY A 139 3.89 7.04 -7.65
N VAL A 140 4.15 5.90 -7.01
CA VAL A 140 3.39 5.45 -5.82
C VAL A 140 3.52 6.46 -4.69
N TRP A 141 4.73 6.92 -4.36
CA TRP A 141 4.94 7.98 -3.37
C TRP A 141 4.16 9.24 -3.71
N ALA A 142 4.25 9.74 -4.95
CA ALA A 142 3.54 10.94 -5.37
C ALA A 142 2.01 10.79 -5.20
N ALA A 143 1.45 9.61 -5.50
CA ALA A 143 0.03 9.32 -5.27
C ALA A 143 -0.33 9.40 -3.79
N THR A 144 0.49 8.81 -2.91
CA THR A 144 0.27 8.91 -1.44
C THR A 144 0.28 10.35 -0.95
N VAL A 145 1.17 11.20 -1.49
CA VAL A 145 1.27 12.61 -1.12
C VAL A 145 0.05 13.39 -1.59
N VAL A 146 -0.37 13.24 -2.85
CA VAL A 146 -1.51 13.97 -3.42
C VAL A 146 -2.81 13.65 -2.67
N VAL A 147 -3.07 12.36 -2.44
CA VAL A 147 -4.26 11.90 -1.73
C VAL A 147 -4.24 12.36 -0.26
N SER A 148 -3.09 12.26 0.41
CA SER A 148 -2.94 12.73 1.80
C SER A 148 -3.08 14.25 1.90
N THR A 149 -2.65 14.99 0.87
CA THR A 149 -2.82 16.45 0.82
C THR A 149 -4.28 16.82 0.76
N TYR A 150 -5.05 16.17 -0.12
CA TYR A 150 -6.50 16.36 -0.17
C TYR A 150 -7.16 16.03 1.17
N SER A 151 -6.82 14.88 1.76
CA SER A 151 -7.39 14.46 3.03
C SER A 151 -7.06 15.43 4.17
N LEU A 152 -5.80 15.86 4.29
CA LEU A 152 -5.40 16.85 5.29
C LEU A 152 -6.10 18.19 5.08
N ALA A 153 -6.30 18.61 3.83
CA ALA A 153 -6.99 19.86 3.51
C ALA A 153 -8.44 19.86 4.01
N THR A 154 -9.15 18.73 4.00
CA THR A 154 -10.51 18.64 4.56
C THR A 154 -10.53 18.89 6.07
N ARG A 155 -9.43 18.57 6.78
CA ARG A 155 -9.26 18.87 8.22
C ARG A 155 -8.85 20.30 8.49
N LEU A 156 -7.92 20.85 7.69
CA LEU A 156 -7.37 22.18 7.93
C LEU A 156 -8.28 23.32 7.44
N LEU A 157 -9.13 23.04 6.45
CA LEU A 157 -10.06 23.99 5.83
C LEU A 157 -11.48 23.41 5.77
N PRO A 158 -12.09 23.06 6.93
CA PRO A 158 -13.36 22.35 6.97
C PRO A 158 -14.55 23.19 6.45
N ASP A 159 -14.43 24.53 6.41
CA ASP A 159 -15.40 25.45 5.81
C ASP A 159 -15.47 25.37 4.28
N ARG A 160 -14.45 24.82 3.64
CA ARG A 160 -14.34 24.74 2.16
C ARG A 160 -14.40 23.32 1.64
N LEU A 161 -13.72 22.41 2.33
CA LEU A 161 -13.48 21.04 1.87
C LEU A 161 -13.91 19.99 2.91
N GLY A 162 -14.46 20.42 4.04
CA GLY A 162 -14.85 19.54 5.13
C GLY A 162 -15.89 18.52 4.66
N GLN A 163 -15.75 17.30 5.16
CA GLN A 163 -16.73 16.24 4.98
C GLN A 163 -17.11 15.73 6.37
N PHE A 164 -18.42 15.68 6.64
CA PHE A 164 -18.94 15.09 7.85
C PHE A 164 -19.51 13.71 7.53
N ASP A 165 -19.00 12.70 8.21
CA ASP A 165 -19.50 11.33 8.17
C ASP A 165 -19.81 10.87 9.60
N PRO A 166 -21.08 10.57 9.94
CA PRO A 166 -21.47 10.07 11.25
C PRO A 166 -20.73 8.79 11.68
N ILE A 167 -20.31 7.96 10.73
CA ILE A 167 -19.66 6.65 10.96
C ILE A 167 -18.15 6.84 11.18
N ALA A 168 -17.48 7.57 10.30
CA ALA A 168 -16.06 7.91 10.49
C ALA A 168 -15.83 8.88 11.67
N GLY A 169 -16.90 9.52 12.13
CA GLY A 169 -16.85 10.55 13.16
C GLY A 169 -15.98 11.71 12.71
N TYR A 170 -15.12 12.20 13.61
CA TYR A 170 -14.20 13.29 13.33
C TYR A 170 -12.80 12.78 12.93
N ARG A 171 -12.70 11.67 12.19
CA ARG A 171 -11.42 11.09 11.69
C ARG A 171 -11.24 11.36 10.20
N LEU A 172 -10.00 11.40 9.71
CA LEU A 172 -9.75 11.43 8.27
C LEU A 172 -10.00 10.06 7.64
N PHE A 173 -10.81 10.05 6.58
CA PHE A 173 -11.18 8.83 5.82
C PHE A 173 -11.24 9.09 4.31
N ALA A 174 -11.68 10.27 3.88
CA ALA A 174 -11.72 10.66 2.49
C ALA A 174 -10.32 10.90 1.89
N PRO A 175 -10.10 10.62 0.59
CA PRO A 175 -11.07 10.10 -0.38
C PRO A 175 -11.14 8.57 -0.38
N LEU A 176 -10.32 7.89 0.44
CA LEU A 176 -10.29 6.42 0.47
C LEU A 176 -11.56 5.80 1.05
N GLY A 177 -12.40 6.55 1.76
CA GLY A 177 -13.62 6.02 2.36
C GLY A 177 -13.39 5.25 3.67
N TYR A 178 -12.13 5.00 4.06
CA TYR A 178 -11.79 4.24 5.27
C TYR A 178 -10.54 4.78 5.96
N TRP A 179 -10.67 5.12 7.25
CA TRP A 179 -9.61 5.78 8.02
C TRP A 179 -8.38 4.90 8.26
N ASN A 180 -8.53 3.58 8.43
CA ASN A 180 -7.37 2.72 8.66
C ASN A 180 -6.57 2.55 7.37
N ALA A 181 -7.27 2.37 6.24
CA ALA A 181 -6.66 2.36 4.91
C ALA A 181 -5.91 3.67 4.62
N LEU A 182 -6.53 4.83 4.87
CA LEU A 182 -5.87 6.13 4.70
C LEU A 182 -4.63 6.27 5.61
N GLY A 183 -4.72 5.81 6.86
CA GLY A 183 -3.59 5.82 7.79
C GLY A 183 -2.43 4.99 7.25
N LEU A 184 -2.70 3.75 6.84
CA LEU A 184 -1.68 2.86 6.28
C LEU A 184 -1.10 3.43 4.98
N PHE A 185 -1.94 4.06 4.16
CA PHE A 185 -1.52 4.75 2.94
C PHE A 185 -0.55 5.91 3.20
N ALA A 186 -0.83 6.72 4.23
CA ALA A 186 0.09 7.75 4.69
C ALA A 186 1.40 7.14 5.24
N ALA A 187 1.33 6.02 5.97
CA ALA A 187 2.50 5.29 6.43
C ALA A 187 3.39 4.76 5.29
N PHE A 188 2.79 4.29 4.19
CA PHE A 188 3.52 3.92 2.97
C PHE A 188 4.26 5.13 2.39
N GLY A 189 3.55 6.26 2.27
CA GLY A 189 4.13 7.51 1.81
C GLY A 189 5.31 7.96 2.66
N ILE A 190 5.22 7.89 3.99
CA ILE A 190 6.31 8.26 4.92
C ILE A 190 7.52 7.35 4.69
N THR A 191 7.29 6.03 4.60
CA THR A 191 8.37 5.06 4.41
C THR A 191 9.12 5.30 3.08
N LEU A 192 8.40 5.56 1.99
CA LEU A 192 9.00 5.93 0.70
C LEU A 192 9.67 7.30 0.73
N ALA A 193 9.05 8.29 1.37
CA ALA A 193 9.57 9.64 1.51
C ALA A 193 10.92 9.65 2.23
N VAL A 194 11.06 8.91 3.32
CA VAL A 194 12.33 8.76 4.06
C VAL A 194 13.39 8.11 3.16
N GLY A 195 13.04 7.04 2.43
CA GLY A 195 13.94 6.40 1.48
C GLY A 195 14.40 7.34 0.35
N LEU A 196 13.48 8.10 -0.23
CA LEU A 196 13.75 9.10 -1.27
C LEU A 196 14.60 10.26 -0.73
N ALA A 197 14.25 10.80 0.43
CA ALA A 197 15.00 11.87 1.08
C ALA A 197 16.44 11.46 1.39
N ALA A 198 16.66 10.19 1.76
CA ALA A 198 17.99 9.65 2.07
C ALA A 198 18.80 9.26 0.83
N ARG A 199 18.18 8.74 -0.24
CA ARG A 199 18.89 8.08 -1.35
C ARG A 199 18.78 8.79 -2.71
N ALA A 200 17.79 9.65 -2.91
CA ALA A 200 17.59 10.34 -4.18
C ALA A 200 18.46 11.59 -4.31
N ARG A 201 18.52 12.15 -5.53
CA ARG A 201 19.13 13.47 -5.78
C ARG A 201 18.30 14.58 -5.12
N LEU A 202 18.90 15.74 -4.86
CA LEU A 202 18.26 16.86 -4.17
C LEU A 202 16.88 17.22 -4.73
N ARG A 203 16.75 17.27 -6.07
CA ARG A 203 15.48 17.54 -6.77
C ARG A 203 14.30 16.62 -6.38
N LEU A 204 14.57 15.40 -5.91
CA LEU A 204 13.57 14.46 -5.39
C LEU A 204 13.64 14.31 -3.88
N ALA A 205 14.82 14.49 -3.27
CA ALA A 205 14.99 14.39 -1.83
C ALA A 205 14.27 15.51 -1.08
N THR A 206 14.32 16.74 -1.59
CA THR A 206 13.63 17.89 -0.99
C THR A 206 12.11 17.72 -0.97
N PRO A 207 11.41 17.49 -2.11
CA PRO A 207 9.96 17.29 -2.05
C PRO A 207 9.55 16.04 -1.25
N ALA A 208 10.37 14.97 -1.25
CA ALA A 208 10.16 13.83 -0.37
C ALA A 208 10.19 14.21 1.11
N ALA A 209 11.20 14.95 1.55
CA ALA A 209 11.29 15.39 2.95
C ALA A 209 10.18 16.38 3.34
N LEU A 210 9.79 17.28 2.42
CA LEU A 210 8.68 18.20 2.63
C LEU A 210 7.34 17.45 2.76
N SER A 211 7.16 16.38 1.98
CA SER A 211 5.93 15.59 2.04
C SER A 211 5.67 14.96 3.41
N LEU A 212 6.69 14.80 4.26
CA LEU A 212 6.53 14.33 5.64
C LEU A 212 5.64 15.27 6.48
N LEU A 213 5.62 16.57 6.17
CA LEU A 213 4.76 17.57 6.82
C LEU A 213 3.29 17.44 6.43
N VAL A 214 2.98 16.70 5.37
CA VAL A 214 1.60 16.36 5.00
C VAL A 214 1.26 14.97 5.50
N LEU A 215 2.12 14.00 5.21
CA LEU A 215 1.87 12.59 5.49
C LEU A 215 1.76 12.30 7.00
N ALA A 216 2.62 12.89 7.84
CA ALA A 216 2.57 12.63 9.27
C ALA A 216 1.30 13.20 9.95
N PRO A 217 0.89 14.47 9.72
CA PRO A 217 -0.41 14.95 10.20
C PRO A 217 -1.60 14.17 9.63
N THR A 218 -1.54 13.74 8.36
CA THR A 218 -2.60 12.91 7.77
C THR A 218 -2.74 11.59 8.54
N LEU A 219 -1.63 10.87 8.75
CA LEU A 219 -1.59 9.66 9.56
C LEU A 219 -2.16 9.91 10.96
N TYR A 220 -1.76 11.01 11.60
CA TYR A 220 -2.22 11.38 12.94
C TYR A 220 -3.74 11.57 13.01
N PHE A 221 -4.31 12.38 12.11
CA PHE A 221 -5.74 12.67 12.10
C PHE A 221 -6.61 11.50 11.60
N THR A 222 -6.01 10.41 11.12
CA THR A 222 -6.76 9.15 10.96
C THR A 222 -7.07 8.49 12.30
N PHE A 223 -6.35 8.82 13.38
CA PHE A 223 -6.44 8.19 14.70
C PHE A 223 -6.38 6.64 14.67
N GLY A 224 -5.76 6.06 13.65
CA GLY A 224 -5.65 4.61 13.44
C GLY A 224 -4.38 4.02 14.05
N ARG A 225 -4.50 3.27 15.15
CA ARG A 225 -3.34 2.62 15.80
C ARG A 225 -2.64 1.59 14.91
N GLY A 226 -3.42 0.82 14.13
CA GLY A 226 -2.88 -0.15 13.18
C GLY A 226 -1.90 0.51 12.20
N ALA A 227 -2.26 1.66 11.66
CA ALA A 227 -1.41 2.39 10.72
C ALA A 227 -0.06 2.83 11.34
N TRP A 228 -0.03 3.22 12.62
CA TRP A 228 1.21 3.52 13.34
C TRP A 228 2.08 2.26 13.54
N LEU A 229 1.47 1.12 13.83
CA LEU A 229 2.17 -0.18 13.85
C LEU A 229 2.76 -0.49 12.47
N GLY A 230 1.97 -0.30 11.40
CA GLY A 230 2.41 -0.45 10.02
C GLY A 230 3.60 0.45 9.69
N LEU A 231 3.55 1.74 10.05
CA LEU A 231 4.68 2.66 9.89
C LEU A 231 5.92 2.17 10.64
N GLY A 232 5.76 1.75 11.89
CA GLY A 232 6.85 1.21 12.72
C GLY A 232 7.52 0.00 12.06
N VAL A 233 6.73 -0.99 11.65
CA VAL A 233 7.21 -2.18 10.93
C VAL A 233 7.92 -1.77 9.64
N GLY A 234 7.31 -0.89 8.84
CA GLY A 234 7.88 -0.47 7.57
C GLY A 234 9.21 0.25 7.71
N LEU A 235 9.34 1.17 8.67
CA LEU A 235 10.60 1.85 8.95
C LEU A 235 11.65 0.88 9.50
N VAL A 236 11.30 -0.02 10.43
CA VAL A 236 12.22 -1.02 10.98
C VAL A 236 12.76 -1.92 9.87
N VAL A 237 11.88 -2.46 9.02
CA VAL A 237 12.28 -3.31 7.89
C VAL A 237 13.18 -2.54 6.91
N ALA A 238 12.83 -1.29 6.59
CA ALA A 238 13.67 -0.44 5.74
C ALA A 238 15.06 -0.22 6.35
N ILE A 239 15.15 0.05 7.66
CA ILE A 239 16.42 0.24 8.38
C ILE A 239 17.23 -1.04 8.43
N LEU A 240 16.63 -2.19 8.74
CA LEU A 240 17.32 -3.47 8.85
C LEU A 240 17.89 -3.93 7.49
N LEU A 241 17.19 -3.65 6.40
CA LEU A 241 17.59 -4.04 5.06
C LEU A 241 18.59 -3.08 4.41
N ASP A 242 18.59 -1.80 4.80
CA ASP A 242 19.43 -0.79 4.17
C ASP A 242 20.92 -0.97 4.56
N PRO A 243 21.83 -1.15 3.58
CA PRO A 243 23.27 -1.29 3.86
C PRO A 243 23.88 -0.07 4.59
N ARG A 244 23.27 1.10 4.44
CA ARG A 244 23.65 2.38 5.08
C ARG A 244 22.61 2.77 6.15
N ARG A 245 22.18 1.79 6.95
CA ARG A 245 21.17 1.96 8.01
C ARG A 245 21.42 3.12 8.97
N LEU A 246 22.68 3.41 9.34
CA LEU A 246 22.99 4.54 10.23
C LEU A 246 22.74 5.88 9.57
N GLN A 247 23.14 6.01 8.30
CA GLN A 247 22.82 7.20 7.53
C GLN A 247 21.29 7.35 7.41
N LEU A 248 20.57 6.25 7.18
CA LEU A 248 19.10 6.28 7.11
C LEU A 248 18.48 6.72 8.45
N LEU A 249 19.00 6.21 9.57
CA LEU A 249 18.58 6.61 10.92
C LEU A 249 18.84 8.10 11.18
N VAL A 250 20.04 8.60 10.84
CA VAL A 250 20.36 10.04 11.00
C VAL A 250 19.42 10.90 10.15
N VAL A 251 19.21 10.53 8.87
CA VAL A 251 18.28 11.24 7.99
C VAL A 251 16.87 11.22 8.58
N LEU A 252 16.39 10.07 9.03
CA LEU A 252 15.08 9.93 9.67
C LEU A 252 14.98 10.82 10.92
N SER A 253 15.96 10.77 11.83
CA SER A 253 15.96 11.56 13.06
C SER A 253 15.94 13.06 12.81
N VAL A 254 16.76 13.53 11.86
CA VAL A 254 16.81 14.96 11.51
C VAL A 254 15.51 15.39 10.83
N LEU A 255 15.03 14.63 9.84
CA LEU A 255 13.83 14.98 9.10
C LEU A 255 12.53 14.74 9.87
N ALA A 256 12.57 14.04 11.00
CA ALA A 256 11.43 13.87 11.90
C ALA A 256 11.19 15.10 12.80
N LEU A 257 12.14 16.03 12.93
CA LEU A 257 12.01 17.18 13.83
C LEU A 257 10.81 18.07 13.48
N CYS A 258 10.71 18.53 12.22
CA CYS A 258 9.60 19.38 11.81
C CYS A 258 8.24 18.65 11.83
N PRO A 259 8.11 17.41 11.31
CA PRO A 259 6.89 16.63 11.48
C PRO A 259 6.50 16.42 12.96
N ALA A 260 7.45 16.17 13.86
CA ALA A 260 7.16 16.02 15.29
C ALA A 260 6.60 17.31 15.91
N LEU A 261 7.12 18.48 15.52
CA LEU A 261 6.57 19.77 15.93
C LEU A 261 5.15 19.99 15.39
N ALA A 262 4.91 19.61 14.13
CA ALA A 262 3.57 19.66 13.54
C ALA A 262 2.57 18.76 14.30
N LEU A 263 2.98 17.54 14.65
CA LEU A 263 2.17 16.61 15.44
C LEU A 263 1.92 17.10 16.86
N ALA A 264 2.93 17.68 17.50
CA ALA A 264 2.78 18.28 18.84
C ALA A 264 1.79 19.46 18.82
N SER A 265 1.79 20.26 17.76
CA SER A 265 0.79 21.31 17.55
C SER A 265 -0.59 20.72 17.31
N ALA A 266 -0.71 19.74 16.41
CA ALA A 266 -1.97 19.06 16.12
C ALA A 266 -2.60 18.39 17.35
N TYR A 267 -1.78 17.80 18.22
CA TYR A 267 -2.21 17.21 19.49
C TYR A 267 -2.79 18.24 20.46
N ARG A 268 -2.24 19.46 20.47
CA ARG A 268 -2.70 20.56 21.34
C ARG A 268 -3.89 21.34 20.76
N SER A 269 -4.24 21.13 19.48
CA SER A 269 -5.41 21.74 18.84
C SER A 269 -6.68 21.00 19.26
N ASP A 270 -7.31 21.47 20.34
CA ASP A 270 -8.54 20.88 20.89
C ASP A 270 -9.65 20.77 19.83
N ALA A 271 -9.82 21.80 18.98
CA ALA A 271 -10.90 21.81 18.00
C ALA A 271 -10.67 20.83 16.83
N LEU A 272 -9.42 20.40 16.60
CA LEU A 272 -9.08 19.42 15.56
C LEU A 272 -9.13 17.97 16.05
N THR A 273 -9.20 17.76 17.37
CA THR A 273 -9.07 16.44 18.02
C THR A 273 -10.33 15.97 18.75
N ARG A 274 -11.31 16.87 18.95
CA ARG A 274 -12.59 16.53 19.60
C ARG A 274 -13.75 16.54 18.63
N SER A 275 -14.59 15.51 18.70
CA SER A 275 -15.78 15.39 17.85
C SER A 275 -16.90 16.39 18.19
N THR A 276 -16.81 17.07 19.34
CA THR A 276 -17.80 18.03 19.82
C THR A 276 -17.42 19.50 19.55
N ALA A 277 -16.32 19.73 18.82
CA ALA A 277 -15.86 21.09 18.52
C ALA A 277 -16.82 21.80 17.54
N SER A 278 -16.98 23.12 17.71
CA SER A 278 -17.73 23.93 16.74
C SER A 278 -16.95 24.07 15.43
N LEU A 279 -17.66 24.25 14.32
CA LEU A 279 -17.04 24.47 13.00
C LEU A 279 -16.10 25.69 13.02
N GLU A 280 -16.52 26.79 13.65
CA GLU A 280 -15.73 28.02 13.76
C GLU A 280 -14.36 27.78 14.44
N ASN A 281 -14.35 27.07 15.57
CA ASN A 281 -13.11 26.74 16.28
C ASN A 281 -12.23 25.79 15.46
N ALA A 282 -12.84 24.82 14.77
CA ALA A 282 -12.10 23.91 13.90
C ALA A 282 -11.45 24.64 12.72
N VAL A 283 -12.12 25.64 12.13
CA VAL A 283 -11.55 26.49 11.07
C VAL A 283 -10.37 27.31 11.60
N ALA A 284 -10.50 27.89 12.80
CA ALA A 284 -9.43 28.68 13.41
C ALA A 284 -8.17 27.83 13.68
N ASP A 285 -8.31 26.71 14.38
CA ASP A 285 -7.20 25.79 14.67
C ASP A 285 -6.60 25.20 13.38
N GLY A 286 -7.44 24.87 12.40
CA GLY A 286 -7.02 24.33 11.10
C GLY A 286 -6.15 25.32 10.33
N ARG A 287 -6.52 26.60 10.28
CA ARG A 287 -5.74 27.67 9.64
C ARG A 287 -4.41 27.90 10.37
N SER A 288 -4.42 27.93 11.71
CA SER A 288 -3.19 28.09 12.50
C SER A 288 -2.20 26.94 12.26
N LEU A 289 -2.69 25.69 12.23
CA LEU A 289 -1.85 24.54 11.90
C LEU A 289 -1.34 24.59 10.45
N ALA A 290 -2.17 25.01 9.49
CA ALA A 290 -1.75 25.17 8.09
C ALA A 290 -0.60 26.19 7.94
N LEU A 291 -0.70 27.35 8.60
CA LEU A 291 0.36 28.36 8.61
C LEU A 291 1.66 27.84 9.25
N LEU A 292 1.55 27.09 10.35
CA LEU A 292 2.70 26.44 10.97
C LEU A 292 3.37 25.46 10.01
N LEU A 293 2.61 24.63 9.29
CA LEU A 293 3.15 23.68 8.31
C LEU A 293 3.93 24.38 7.19
N VAL A 294 3.47 25.55 6.72
CA VAL A 294 4.18 26.36 5.73
C VAL A 294 5.52 26.86 6.30
N GLY A 295 5.53 27.38 7.54
CA GLY A 295 6.77 27.79 8.20
C GLY A 295 7.76 26.63 8.40
N LEU A 296 7.25 25.48 8.84
CA LEU A 296 8.03 24.26 9.03
C LEU A 296 8.58 23.71 7.70
N ALA A 297 7.93 23.94 6.56
CA ALA A 297 8.42 23.54 5.25
C ALA A 297 9.75 24.21 4.89
N VAL A 298 9.90 25.49 5.22
CA VAL A 298 11.17 26.22 5.00
C VAL A 298 12.29 25.60 5.85
N ALA A 299 12.02 25.35 7.14
CA ALA A 299 12.98 24.70 8.04
C ALA A 299 13.35 23.29 7.54
N GLN A 300 12.36 22.49 7.14
CA GLN A 300 12.55 21.13 6.63
C GLN A 300 13.41 21.12 5.35
N ALA A 301 13.21 22.06 4.43
CA ALA A 301 14.07 22.22 3.24
C ALA A 301 15.53 22.53 3.63
N GLY A 302 15.72 23.39 4.63
CA GLY A 302 17.04 23.69 5.21
C GLY A 302 17.70 22.46 5.83
N LEU A 303 16.95 21.65 6.58
CA LEU A 303 17.45 20.41 7.18
C LEU A 303 17.94 19.41 6.13
N VAL A 304 17.19 19.23 5.02
CA VAL A 304 17.62 18.37 3.91
C VAL A 304 18.95 18.85 3.33
N LEU A 305 19.06 20.15 3.04
CA LEU A 305 20.28 20.73 2.50
C LEU A 305 21.45 20.55 3.48
N GLY A 306 21.22 20.83 4.76
CA GLY A 306 22.22 20.65 5.82
C GLY A 306 22.72 19.22 5.93
N VAL A 307 21.82 18.24 5.92
CA VAL A 307 22.19 16.81 5.92
C VAL A 307 23.04 16.45 4.70
N ARG A 308 22.71 16.97 3.50
CA ARG A 308 23.48 16.72 2.28
C ARG A 308 24.87 17.35 2.30
N LEU A 309 24.99 18.57 2.81
CA LEU A 309 26.26 19.25 2.96
C LEU A 309 27.15 18.56 4.01
N LEU A 310 26.57 18.08 5.10
CA LEU A 310 27.29 17.36 6.15
C LEU A 310 27.74 15.97 5.69
N GLU A 311 26.90 15.24 4.96
CA GLU A 311 27.22 13.94 4.38
C GLU A 311 28.45 14.01 3.45
N ALA A 312 28.61 15.13 2.71
CA ALA A 312 29.77 15.34 1.86
C ALA A 312 31.08 15.57 2.63
N ARG A 313 31.00 15.97 3.91
CA ARG A 313 32.17 16.36 4.74
C ARG A 313 32.53 15.30 5.77
N VAL A 314 31.56 14.53 6.27
CA VAL A 314 31.75 13.62 7.42
C VAL A 314 31.86 12.18 6.94
N HIS A 315 33.05 11.59 7.13
CA HIS A 315 33.28 10.17 6.90
C HIS A 315 33.27 9.41 8.23
N VAL A 316 32.24 8.58 8.45
CA VAL A 316 32.14 7.73 9.65
C VAL A 316 32.79 6.37 9.37
N SER A 317 33.83 6.02 10.12
CA SER A 317 34.53 4.73 9.98
C SER A 317 33.62 3.53 10.28
N ALA A 318 33.88 2.38 9.66
CA ALA A 318 33.06 1.17 9.84
C ALA A 318 32.98 0.68 11.30
N ARG A 319 34.06 0.89 12.08
CA ARG A 319 34.07 0.57 13.52
C ARG A 319 33.12 1.47 14.32
N MET A 320 33.18 2.79 14.07
CA MET A 320 32.30 3.76 14.71
C MET A 320 30.83 3.48 14.34
N GLN A 321 30.58 3.13 13.08
CA GLN A 321 29.25 2.71 12.63
C GLN A 321 28.73 1.50 13.43
N SER A 322 29.55 0.45 13.55
CA SER A 322 29.18 -0.75 14.32
C SER A 322 28.92 -0.42 15.79
N ALA A 323 29.75 0.43 16.41
CA ALA A 323 29.59 0.87 17.78
C ALA A 323 28.28 1.64 18.01
N ILE A 324 27.98 2.65 17.17
CA ILE A 324 26.72 3.42 17.26
C ILE A 324 25.51 2.53 17.06
N THR A 325 25.56 1.60 16.10
CA THR A 325 24.44 0.66 15.87
C THR A 325 24.19 -0.19 17.12
N ARG A 326 25.24 -0.78 17.70
CA ARG A 326 25.12 -1.64 18.88
C ARG A 326 24.67 -0.87 20.11
N ALA A 327 25.19 0.34 20.31
CA ALA A 327 24.77 1.22 21.40
C ALA A 327 23.30 1.62 21.28
N GLY A 328 22.84 1.99 20.07
CA GLY A 328 21.44 2.29 19.81
C GLY A 328 20.52 1.07 20.04
N ALA A 329 20.92 -0.10 19.55
CA ALA A 329 20.17 -1.35 19.78
C ALA A 329 20.10 -1.70 21.27
N ALA A 330 21.21 -1.57 22.00
CA ALA A 330 21.25 -1.79 23.44
C ALA A 330 20.38 -0.79 24.21
N ALA A 331 20.38 0.49 23.82
CA ALA A 331 19.53 1.51 24.42
C ALA A 331 18.04 1.23 24.22
N VAL A 332 17.64 0.80 23.02
CA VAL A 332 16.25 0.39 22.73
C VAL A 332 15.87 -0.85 23.53
N ALA A 333 16.73 -1.87 23.55
CA ALA A 333 16.49 -3.09 24.33
C ALA A 333 16.35 -2.77 25.83
N LEU A 334 17.23 -1.91 26.36
CA LEU A 334 17.16 -1.45 27.74
C LEU A 334 15.86 -0.69 28.02
N ALA A 335 15.46 0.23 27.15
CA ALA A 335 14.20 0.97 27.30
C ALA A 335 12.98 0.03 27.32
N LEU A 336 12.97 -1.02 26.49
CA LEU A 336 11.91 -2.02 26.50
C LEU A 336 11.88 -2.83 27.79
N VAL A 337 13.05 -3.29 28.27
CA VAL A 337 13.16 -4.01 29.55
C VAL A 337 12.69 -3.12 30.70
N VAL A 338 13.16 -1.88 30.75
CA VAL A 338 12.77 -0.88 31.76
C VAL A 338 11.27 -0.64 31.72
N ALA A 339 10.67 -0.47 30.55
CA ALA A 339 9.22 -0.34 30.42
C ALA A 339 8.46 -1.55 30.95
N VAL A 340 8.89 -2.78 30.63
CA VAL A 340 8.27 -4.02 31.15
C VAL A 340 8.37 -4.10 32.67
N VAL A 341 9.52 -3.76 33.25
CA VAL A 341 9.73 -3.76 34.70
C VAL A 341 8.85 -2.70 35.38
N PHE A 342 8.81 -1.48 34.86
CA PHE A 342 7.97 -0.39 35.41
C PHE A 342 6.48 -0.70 35.32
N LEU A 343 6.06 -1.52 34.34
CA LEU A 343 4.67 -1.95 34.18
C LEU A 343 4.30 -3.15 35.08
N GLY A 344 5.19 -3.57 35.99
CA GLY A 344 4.95 -4.66 36.95
C GLY A 344 5.43 -6.04 36.50
N GLY A 345 6.27 -6.09 35.45
CA GLY A 345 6.80 -7.33 34.91
C GLY A 345 5.92 -7.96 33.82
N PRO A 346 6.38 -9.06 33.20
CA PRO A 346 5.73 -9.63 32.01
C PRO A 346 4.31 -10.16 32.27
N GLY A 347 4.00 -10.63 33.49
CA GLY A 347 2.68 -11.11 33.87
C GLY A 347 1.63 -9.99 33.91
N GLU A 348 1.92 -8.89 34.62
CA GLU A 348 1.02 -7.73 34.67
C GLU A 348 0.90 -7.02 33.32
N VAL A 349 1.98 -6.95 32.53
CA VAL A 349 1.92 -6.46 31.15
C VAL A 349 0.95 -7.30 30.31
N ARG A 350 1.05 -8.64 30.39
CA ARG A 350 0.14 -9.55 29.68
C ARG A 350 -1.31 -9.31 30.09
N ASP A 351 -1.59 -9.26 31.39
CA ASP A 351 -2.95 -9.14 31.90
C ASP A 351 -3.54 -7.76 31.55
N ARG A 352 -2.77 -6.67 31.70
CA ARG A 352 -3.16 -5.32 31.28
C ARG A 352 -3.41 -5.24 29.77
N VAL A 353 -2.60 -5.93 28.96
CA VAL A 353 -2.82 -6.02 27.52
C VAL A 353 -4.12 -6.77 27.23
N ARG A 354 -4.34 -7.94 27.84
CA ARG A 354 -5.55 -8.75 27.66
C ARG A 354 -6.81 -7.96 28.04
N ASP A 355 -6.83 -7.39 29.23
CA ASP A 355 -8.00 -6.71 29.77
C ASP A 355 -8.27 -5.39 29.01
N GLY A 356 -7.20 -4.68 28.63
CA GLY A 356 -7.27 -3.50 27.78
C GLY A 356 -7.72 -3.81 26.35
N PHE A 357 -7.46 -5.01 25.84
CA PHE A 357 -7.82 -5.45 24.49
C PHE A 357 -9.30 -5.80 24.34
N LEU A 358 -9.93 -6.31 25.40
CA LEU A 358 -11.35 -6.70 25.40
C LEU A 358 -12.29 -5.55 25.76
N THR A 359 -11.79 -4.49 26.40
CA THR A 359 -12.61 -3.35 26.81
C THR A 359 -12.79 -2.34 25.68
N THR A 360 -14.00 -1.77 25.56
CA THR A 360 -14.30 -0.63 24.69
C THR A 360 -14.73 0.55 25.54
N SER A 361 -14.18 1.73 25.27
CA SER A 361 -14.59 2.97 25.95
C SER A 361 -14.57 4.12 24.93
N PRO A 362 -15.73 4.52 24.41
CA PRO A 362 -15.80 5.66 23.50
C PRO A 362 -15.41 6.95 24.25
N SER A 363 -14.59 7.78 23.63
CA SER A 363 -14.13 9.07 24.15
C SER A 363 -14.38 10.15 23.09
N PRO A 364 -14.97 11.31 23.46
CA PRO A 364 -15.09 12.46 22.57
C PRO A 364 -13.74 13.05 22.14
N ASP A 365 -12.72 12.87 22.99
CA ASP A 365 -11.33 13.18 22.68
C ASP A 365 -10.70 11.99 21.94
N LEU A 366 -10.39 12.20 20.66
CA LEU A 366 -9.81 11.18 19.78
C LEU A 366 -8.35 10.87 20.12
N ASN A 367 -7.63 11.76 20.82
CA ASN A 367 -6.25 11.52 21.22
C ASN A 367 -6.13 10.29 22.13
N LYS A 368 -7.12 10.08 23.01
CA LYS A 368 -7.16 8.91 23.91
C LYS A 368 -7.22 7.59 23.15
N ARG A 369 -7.76 7.58 21.92
CA ARG A 369 -7.81 6.36 21.09
C ARG A 369 -6.42 5.90 20.66
N LEU A 370 -5.45 6.80 20.47
CA LEU A 370 -4.09 6.44 20.07
C LEU A 370 -3.35 5.64 21.15
N PHE A 371 -3.73 5.82 22.42
CA PHE A 371 -3.11 5.17 23.58
C PHE A 371 -3.96 4.05 24.20
N SER A 372 -5.12 3.73 23.61
CA SER A 372 -5.94 2.60 24.02
C SER A 372 -5.36 1.29 23.49
N LEU A 373 -5.51 0.19 24.24
CA LEU A 373 -5.17 -1.17 23.81
C LEU A 373 -6.35 -1.95 23.22
N SER A 374 -7.57 -1.37 23.22
CA SER A 374 -8.81 -2.02 22.77
C SER A 374 -8.72 -2.62 21.38
N SER A 375 -9.30 -3.80 21.16
CA SER A 375 -9.45 -4.40 19.83
C SER A 375 -10.53 -3.73 18.97
N ASN A 376 -11.37 -2.87 19.57
CA ASN A 376 -12.61 -2.36 18.98
C ASN A 376 -13.52 -3.49 18.43
N GLY A 377 -13.68 -4.59 19.18
CA GLY A 377 -14.57 -5.71 18.81
C GLY A 377 -13.96 -6.71 17.82
N ARG A 378 -12.72 -6.51 17.36
CA ARG A 378 -12.07 -7.43 16.40
C ARG A 378 -11.81 -8.83 16.96
N ALA A 379 -11.71 -8.97 18.28
CA ALA A 379 -11.54 -10.28 18.90
C ALA A 379 -12.70 -11.22 18.55
N ASP A 380 -13.93 -10.72 18.57
CA ASP A 380 -15.13 -11.50 18.24
C ASP A 380 -15.16 -11.85 16.73
N LEU A 381 -14.73 -10.92 15.88
CA LEU A 381 -14.59 -11.16 14.43
C LEU A 381 -13.60 -12.29 14.14
N TRP A 382 -12.44 -12.26 14.80
CA TRP A 382 -11.40 -13.25 14.62
C TRP A 382 -11.80 -14.62 15.17
N SER A 383 -12.51 -14.64 16.30
CA SER A 383 -13.07 -15.87 16.85
C SER A 383 -14.06 -16.50 15.89
N LEU A 384 -15.00 -15.72 15.34
CA LEU A 384 -15.96 -16.25 14.38
C LEU A 384 -15.28 -16.77 13.10
N ALA A 385 -14.30 -16.03 12.55
CA ALA A 385 -13.55 -16.48 11.39
C ALA A 385 -12.84 -17.82 11.65
N TRP A 386 -12.29 -18.00 12.86
CA TRP A 386 -11.68 -19.25 13.27
C TRP A 386 -12.70 -20.39 13.37
N ASP A 387 -13.86 -20.14 13.98
CA ASP A 387 -14.93 -21.13 14.10
C ASP A 387 -15.46 -21.57 12.72
N GLU A 388 -15.60 -20.66 11.76
CA GLU A 388 -15.97 -21.00 10.38
C GLU A 388 -14.89 -21.85 9.68
N PHE A 389 -13.61 -21.53 9.91
CA PHE A 389 -12.51 -22.33 9.39
C PHE A 389 -12.53 -23.77 9.94
N GLU A 390 -12.78 -23.96 11.25
CA GLU A 390 -12.85 -25.30 11.85
C GLU A 390 -13.97 -26.15 11.26
N LYS A 391 -15.08 -25.53 10.83
CA LYS A 391 -16.20 -26.22 10.17
C LYS A 391 -15.84 -26.70 8.76
N ARG A 392 -15.02 -25.95 8.00
CA ARG A 392 -14.68 -26.23 6.59
C ARG A 392 -13.19 -25.99 6.29
N PRO A 393 -12.27 -26.77 6.90
CA PRO A 393 -10.84 -26.43 6.92
C PRO A 393 -10.15 -26.48 5.56
N PHE A 394 -10.64 -27.30 4.62
CA PHE A 394 -9.97 -27.46 3.33
C PHE A 394 -10.37 -26.40 2.30
N ALA A 395 -11.67 -26.14 2.17
CA ALA A 395 -12.23 -25.34 1.08
C ALA A 395 -12.96 -24.06 1.53
N GLY A 396 -13.20 -23.90 2.83
CA GLY A 396 -13.94 -22.77 3.40
C GLY A 396 -15.41 -22.73 2.96
N SER A 397 -16.09 -21.64 3.31
CA SER A 397 -17.49 -21.39 2.97
C SER A 397 -17.73 -20.80 1.57
N GLY A 398 -16.67 -20.48 0.83
CA GLY A 398 -16.70 -19.78 -0.45
C GLY A 398 -16.28 -18.32 -0.30
N ALA A 399 -15.63 -17.74 -1.32
CA ALA A 399 -15.11 -16.38 -1.25
C ALA A 399 -16.24 -15.34 -1.03
N GLY A 400 -16.00 -14.36 -0.16
CA GLY A 400 -16.88 -13.24 0.14
C GLY A 400 -18.10 -13.61 0.99
N THR A 401 -18.04 -14.70 1.75
CA THR A 401 -19.17 -15.22 2.55
C THR A 401 -19.07 -14.89 4.04
N TYR A 402 -18.00 -14.25 4.51
CA TYR A 402 -17.83 -13.91 5.92
C TYR A 402 -19.00 -13.08 6.49
N GLU A 403 -19.54 -12.11 5.72
CA GLU A 403 -20.72 -11.34 6.13
C GLU A 403 -21.93 -12.23 6.46
N ILE A 404 -22.10 -13.36 5.76
CA ILE A 404 -23.21 -14.31 6.00
C ILE A 404 -23.02 -15.00 7.34
N ALA A 405 -21.81 -15.49 7.62
CA ALA A 405 -21.47 -16.06 8.91
C ALA A 405 -21.66 -15.04 10.04
N TRP A 406 -21.22 -13.80 9.85
CA TRP A 406 -21.42 -12.73 10.82
C TRP A 406 -22.91 -12.46 11.05
N LEU A 407 -23.73 -12.31 10.00
CA LEU A 407 -25.17 -12.07 10.18
C LEU A 407 -25.89 -13.22 10.89
N ARG A 408 -25.40 -14.45 10.73
CA ARG A 408 -25.95 -15.64 11.39
C ARG A 408 -25.58 -15.72 12.87
N ASP A 409 -24.31 -15.47 13.19
CA ASP A 409 -23.71 -15.83 14.49
C ASP A 409 -23.21 -14.61 15.31
N ARG A 410 -23.43 -13.37 14.86
CA ARG A 410 -22.92 -12.15 15.51
C ARG A 410 -23.44 -11.97 16.95
N PRO A 411 -22.56 -11.57 17.89
CA PRO A 411 -22.96 -11.24 19.25
C PRO A 411 -23.69 -9.89 19.36
N ASP A 412 -23.58 -9.01 18.36
CA ASP A 412 -24.16 -7.67 18.38
C ASP A 412 -24.79 -7.25 17.03
N GLY A 413 -25.41 -6.07 17.02
CA GLY A 413 -26.10 -5.54 15.84
C GLY A 413 -25.20 -4.93 14.77
N GLN A 414 -23.86 -4.96 14.90
CA GLN A 414 -22.97 -4.31 13.96
C GLN A 414 -23.08 -4.91 12.57
N LYS A 415 -22.96 -4.05 11.55
CA LYS A 415 -22.87 -4.45 10.15
C LYS A 415 -21.40 -4.62 9.79
N VAL A 416 -20.94 -5.85 9.70
CA VAL A 416 -19.56 -6.19 9.39
C VAL A 416 -19.55 -7.10 8.17
N ARG A 417 -18.72 -6.76 7.20
CA ARG A 417 -18.56 -7.52 5.96
C ARG A 417 -17.33 -8.43 5.96
N ASP A 418 -16.29 -7.97 6.65
CA ASP A 418 -14.94 -8.53 6.61
C ASP A 418 -14.42 -8.78 8.03
N ALA A 419 -13.61 -9.81 8.22
CA ALA A 419 -13.13 -10.27 9.53
C ALA A 419 -12.11 -9.32 10.18
N HIS A 420 -11.72 -8.26 9.49
CA HIS A 420 -10.61 -7.37 9.91
C HIS A 420 -9.32 -8.17 10.17
N SER A 421 -9.09 -9.18 9.34
CA SER A 421 -7.84 -9.93 9.23
C SER A 421 -7.90 -10.72 7.93
N LEU A 422 -7.16 -10.28 6.91
CA LEU A 422 -7.11 -10.94 5.60
C LEU A 422 -6.84 -12.44 5.74
N TYR A 423 -5.95 -12.83 6.67
CA TYR A 423 -5.52 -14.20 6.83
C TYR A 423 -6.60 -15.08 7.48
N LEU A 424 -7.25 -14.60 8.54
CA LEU A 424 -8.34 -15.36 9.17
C LEU A 424 -9.58 -15.42 8.29
N GLU A 425 -9.89 -14.33 7.58
CA GLU A 425 -10.97 -14.30 6.61
C GLU A 425 -10.73 -15.29 5.46
N SER A 426 -9.51 -15.31 4.92
CA SER A 426 -9.14 -16.28 3.88
C SER A 426 -9.23 -17.72 4.37
N LEU A 427 -8.92 -17.98 5.65
CA LEU A 427 -9.09 -19.31 6.24
C LEU A 427 -10.57 -19.69 6.32
N ALA A 428 -11.42 -18.79 6.81
CA ALA A 428 -12.86 -19.01 6.89
C ALA A 428 -13.48 -19.26 5.50
N GLU A 429 -13.14 -18.42 4.52
CA GLU A 429 -13.81 -18.40 3.23
C GLU A 429 -13.21 -19.35 2.20
N LEU A 430 -11.88 -19.50 2.17
CA LEU A 430 -11.18 -20.26 1.14
C LEU A 430 -10.49 -21.53 1.67
N GLY A 431 -10.53 -21.75 2.99
CA GLY A 431 -9.83 -22.83 3.66
C GLY A 431 -8.31 -22.71 3.58
N ILE A 432 -7.63 -23.78 4.00
CA ILE A 432 -6.16 -23.86 3.99
C ILE A 432 -5.59 -23.79 2.58
N VAL A 433 -6.31 -24.29 1.57
CA VAL A 433 -5.84 -24.32 0.17
C VAL A 433 -5.77 -22.91 -0.39
N GLY A 434 -6.86 -22.14 -0.30
CA GLY A 434 -6.87 -20.77 -0.81
C GLY A 434 -5.98 -19.84 -0.02
N THR A 435 -5.94 -20.02 1.31
CA THR A 435 -5.03 -19.24 2.17
C THR A 435 -3.56 -19.52 1.82
N ALA A 436 -3.18 -20.78 1.57
CA ALA A 436 -1.83 -21.12 1.16
C ALA A 436 -1.45 -20.50 -0.20
N LEU A 437 -2.39 -20.45 -1.16
CA LEU A 437 -2.20 -19.77 -2.43
C LEU A 437 -1.99 -18.26 -2.23
N LEU A 438 -2.85 -17.61 -1.42
CA LEU A 438 -2.73 -16.19 -1.10
C LEU A 438 -1.40 -15.86 -0.44
N VAL A 439 -1.06 -16.57 0.64
CA VAL A 439 0.21 -16.39 1.37
C VAL A 439 1.41 -16.67 0.46
N GLY A 440 1.33 -17.69 -0.38
CA GLY A 440 2.37 -18.01 -1.37
C GLY A 440 2.62 -16.87 -2.36
N VAL A 441 1.55 -16.29 -2.91
CA VAL A 441 1.63 -15.11 -3.79
C VAL A 441 2.26 -13.92 -3.06
N LEU A 442 1.81 -13.63 -1.83
CA LEU A 442 2.30 -12.51 -1.03
C LEU A 442 3.75 -12.71 -0.51
N ALA A 443 4.22 -13.95 -0.37
CA ALA A 443 5.57 -14.23 0.10
C ALA A 443 6.64 -14.02 -0.99
N LEU A 444 6.30 -14.17 -2.27
CA LEU A 444 7.26 -14.15 -3.38
C LEU A 444 8.16 -12.90 -3.43
N PRO A 445 7.64 -11.66 -3.28
CA PRO A 445 8.49 -10.47 -3.26
C PRO A 445 9.50 -10.43 -2.11
N LEU A 446 9.19 -11.06 -0.97
CA LEU A 446 10.05 -11.06 0.22
C LEU A 446 11.38 -11.78 -0.02
N PHE A 447 11.35 -12.89 -0.79
CA PHE A 447 12.56 -13.63 -1.13
C PHE A 447 13.51 -12.83 -2.05
N ALA A 448 12.95 -11.96 -2.91
CA ALA A 448 13.73 -11.13 -3.81
C ALA A 448 14.43 -9.96 -3.11
N VAL A 449 13.97 -9.58 -1.91
CA VAL A 449 14.54 -8.47 -1.13
C VAL A 449 16.04 -8.66 -0.90
N PHE A 450 16.49 -9.84 -0.50
CA PHE A 450 17.90 -10.05 -0.15
C PHE A 450 18.84 -9.94 -1.36
N ALA A 451 18.38 -10.32 -2.54
CA ALA A 451 19.12 -10.15 -3.79
C ALA A 451 19.20 -8.66 -4.20
N ALA A 452 18.19 -7.86 -3.88
CA ALA A 452 18.08 -6.48 -4.32
C ALA A 452 18.34 -5.41 -3.23
N ARG A 453 18.52 -5.77 -1.96
CA ARG A 453 18.59 -4.81 -0.82
C ARG A 453 19.69 -3.75 -0.95
N ARG A 454 20.72 -4.02 -1.74
CA ARG A 454 21.80 -3.05 -2.04
C ARG A 454 21.42 -2.00 -3.07
N ARG A 455 20.30 -2.18 -3.78
CA ARG A 455 19.75 -1.20 -4.71
C ARG A 455 19.01 -0.12 -3.90
N SER A 456 19.22 1.15 -4.25
CA SER A 456 18.53 2.28 -3.61
C SER A 456 17.01 2.11 -3.64
N LEU A 457 16.31 2.57 -2.60
CA LEU A 457 14.85 2.52 -2.45
C LEU A 457 14.25 1.10 -2.27
N VAL A 458 14.98 0.02 -2.57
CA VAL A 458 14.50 -1.34 -2.28
C VAL A 458 14.21 -1.55 -0.79
N PRO A 459 15.06 -1.10 0.16
CA PRO A 459 14.72 -1.20 1.57
C PRO A 459 13.42 -0.48 1.94
N ALA A 460 13.17 0.72 1.41
CA ALA A 460 11.93 1.46 1.65
C ALA A 460 10.70 0.76 1.03
N ALA A 461 10.81 0.26 -0.20
CA ALA A 461 9.75 -0.51 -0.86
C ALA A 461 9.43 -1.82 -0.11
N ALA A 462 10.45 -2.52 0.37
CA ALA A 462 10.29 -3.70 1.22
C ALA A 462 9.65 -3.36 2.56
N GLY A 463 9.98 -2.19 3.12
CA GLY A 463 9.32 -1.64 4.31
C GLY A 463 7.83 -1.40 4.10
N VAL A 464 7.45 -0.73 3.00
CA VAL A 464 6.03 -0.56 2.61
C VAL A 464 5.32 -1.91 2.50
N TYR A 465 5.95 -2.87 1.81
CA TYR A 465 5.36 -4.18 1.60
C TYR A 465 5.18 -4.95 2.92
N ALA A 466 6.18 -4.91 3.81
CA ALA A 466 6.08 -5.53 5.13
C ALA A 466 5.01 -4.85 6.01
N ALA A 467 4.89 -3.52 5.95
CA ALA A 467 3.85 -2.78 6.65
C ALA A 467 2.45 -3.23 6.20
N PHE A 468 2.24 -3.42 4.90
CA PHE A 468 1.00 -3.97 4.35
C PHE A 468 0.71 -5.37 4.88
N LEU A 469 1.66 -6.31 4.79
CA LEU A 469 1.45 -7.69 5.23
C LEU A 469 1.11 -7.79 6.71
N VAL A 470 1.77 -7.00 7.56
CA VAL A 470 1.46 -6.99 9.00
C VAL A 470 0.12 -6.32 9.28
N HIS A 471 -0.20 -5.21 8.59
CA HIS A 471 -1.47 -4.53 8.81
C HIS A 471 -2.67 -5.36 8.32
N ALA A 472 -2.51 -6.08 7.21
CA ALA A 472 -3.52 -7.01 6.70
C ALA A 472 -3.82 -8.17 7.66
N ALA A 473 -2.96 -8.44 8.66
CA ALA A 473 -3.27 -9.40 9.72
C ALA A 473 -4.33 -8.89 10.73
N ILE A 474 -4.53 -7.57 10.81
CA ILE A 474 -5.38 -6.92 11.82
C ILE A 474 -6.43 -5.97 11.20
N ASP A 475 -6.52 -5.97 9.87
CA ASP A 475 -7.48 -5.19 9.10
C ASP A 475 -7.75 -5.85 7.73
N TRP A 476 -8.76 -5.37 7.02
CA TRP A 476 -9.22 -5.89 5.73
C TRP A 476 -8.65 -5.09 4.53
N ASP A 477 -7.35 -4.74 4.57
CA ASP A 477 -6.73 -3.87 3.56
C ASP A 477 -6.82 -4.41 2.11
N TRP A 478 -7.04 -5.72 1.96
CA TRP A 478 -7.20 -6.40 0.67
C TRP A 478 -8.44 -5.98 -0.10
N GLU A 479 -9.50 -5.50 0.55
CA GLU A 479 -10.67 -4.95 -0.13
C GLU A 479 -10.40 -3.56 -0.71
N MET A 480 -9.43 -2.85 -0.12
CA MET A 480 -9.07 -1.49 -0.47
C MET A 480 -8.00 -1.50 -1.57
N LEU A 481 -8.43 -1.69 -2.82
CA LEU A 481 -7.53 -1.86 -3.98
C LEU A 481 -6.44 -0.79 -4.07
N SER A 482 -6.68 0.47 -3.70
CA SER A 482 -5.65 1.51 -3.73
C SER A 482 -4.47 1.18 -2.81
N VAL A 483 -4.76 0.72 -1.59
CA VAL A 483 -3.76 0.35 -0.58
C VAL A 483 -3.02 -0.90 -1.02
N SER A 484 -3.78 -1.94 -1.42
CA SER A 484 -3.22 -3.19 -1.92
C SER A 484 -2.38 -2.98 -3.18
N ALA A 485 -2.83 -2.15 -4.13
CA ALA A 485 -2.07 -1.79 -5.32
C ALA A 485 -0.76 -1.07 -4.97
N ALA A 486 -0.77 -0.10 -4.05
CA ALA A 486 0.45 0.59 -3.62
C ALA A 486 1.47 -0.39 -3.03
N ALA A 487 1.02 -1.33 -2.19
CA ALA A 487 1.86 -2.37 -1.61
C ALA A 487 2.39 -3.36 -2.66
N LEU A 488 1.51 -3.92 -3.50
CA LEU A 488 1.87 -4.87 -4.56
C LEU A 488 2.84 -4.24 -5.56
N LEU A 489 2.65 -2.99 -5.96
CA LEU A 489 3.59 -2.26 -6.82
C LEU A 489 4.96 -2.06 -6.16
N CYS A 490 5.00 -1.86 -4.84
CA CYS A 490 6.27 -1.85 -4.09
C CYS A 490 6.95 -3.23 -4.08
N GLY A 491 6.20 -4.32 -3.86
CA GLY A 491 6.71 -5.69 -3.96
C GLY A 491 7.23 -6.02 -5.37
N LEU A 492 6.51 -5.62 -6.41
CA LEU A 492 6.90 -5.75 -7.80
C LEU A 492 8.14 -4.91 -8.15
N ALA A 493 8.29 -3.73 -7.53
CA ALA A 493 9.51 -2.93 -7.65
C ALA A 493 10.73 -3.67 -7.07
N VAL A 494 10.56 -4.40 -5.95
CA VAL A 494 11.60 -5.26 -5.37
C VAL A 494 11.97 -6.39 -6.34
N LEU A 495 10.97 -7.11 -6.88
CA LEU A 495 11.18 -8.17 -7.86
C LEU A 495 11.91 -7.67 -9.10
N ALA A 496 11.49 -6.53 -9.66
CA ALA A 496 12.13 -5.93 -10.81
C ALA A 496 13.57 -5.46 -10.53
N ALA A 497 13.85 -4.96 -9.33
CA ALA A 497 15.20 -4.60 -8.91
C ALA A 497 16.12 -5.82 -8.73
N ALA A 498 15.55 -6.99 -8.43
CA ALA A 498 16.26 -8.26 -8.28
C ALA A 498 16.49 -9.01 -9.60
N ARG A 499 15.83 -8.62 -10.69
CA ARG A 499 15.93 -9.29 -12.00
C ARG A 499 17.41 -9.38 -12.47
N PRO A 500 17.87 -10.59 -12.87
CA PRO A 500 19.16 -10.75 -13.52
C PRO A 500 19.23 -10.00 -14.86
N VAL A 501 20.45 -9.57 -15.24
CA VAL A 501 20.71 -8.88 -16.52
C VAL A 501 20.39 -9.78 -17.71
N ALA A 502 20.60 -11.09 -17.58
CA ALA A 502 20.30 -12.11 -18.59
C ALA A 502 18.94 -12.79 -18.34
N SER A 503 17.86 -12.02 -18.20
CA SER A 503 16.52 -12.61 -18.16
C SER A 503 16.08 -13.02 -19.56
N ASN A 504 15.62 -14.25 -19.70
CA ASN A 504 15.13 -14.75 -20.99
C ASN A 504 13.89 -13.95 -21.41
N PRO A 505 13.82 -13.49 -22.68
CA PRO A 505 12.60 -12.90 -23.19
C PRO A 505 11.47 -13.93 -23.12
N LEU A 506 10.24 -13.45 -22.91
CA LEU A 506 9.05 -14.27 -23.06
C LEU A 506 9.06 -14.91 -24.46
N SER A 507 8.71 -16.19 -24.50
CA SER A 507 8.43 -16.85 -25.77
C SER A 507 7.25 -16.14 -26.46
N ARG A 508 7.21 -16.16 -27.79
CA ARG A 508 6.07 -15.59 -28.55
C ARG A 508 4.75 -16.23 -28.14
N VAL A 509 4.77 -17.54 -27.85
CA VAL A 509 3.60 -18.31 -27.38
C VAL A 509 3.13 -17.80 -26.02
N SER A 510 4.04 -17.62 -25.07
CA SER A 510 3.70 -17.11 -23.73
C SER A 510 3.20 -15.66 -23.77
N ALA A 511 3.82 -14.81 -24.59
CA ALA A 511 3.36 -13.44 -24.79
C ALA A 511 1.97 -13.39 -25.43
N PHE A 512 1.73 -14.25 -26.43
CA PHE A 512 0.42 -14.38 -27.07
C PHE A 512 -0.65 -14.90 -26.09
N ALA A 513 -0.35 -15.96 -25.35
CA ALA A 513 -1.26 -16.52 -24.35
C ALA A 513 -1.63 -15.51 -23.26
N LEU A 514 -0.64 -14.76 -22.76
CA LEU A 514 -0.89 -13.67 -21.81
C LEU A 514 -1.74 -12.55 -22.43
N GLY A 515 -1.47 -12.18 -23.69
CA GLY A 515 -2.28 -11.20 -24.43
C GLY A 515 -3.73 -11.64 -24.58
N VAL A 516 -3.98 -12.89 -24.98
CA VAL A 516 -5.33 -13.48 -25.08
C VAL A 516 -6.01 -13.51 -23.72
N ALA A 517 -5.31 -13.93 -22.67
CA ALA A 517 -5.86 -13.92 -21.31
C ALA A 517 -6.28 -12.51 -20.87
N MET A 518 -5.46 -11.48 -21.17
CA MET A 518 -5.80 -10.09 -20.87
C MET A 518 -6.96 -9.56 -21.72
N ILE A 519 -7.15 -10.04 -22.95
CA ILE A 519 -8.34 -9.72 -23.76
C ILE A 519 -9.59 -10.30 -23.11
N VAL A 520 -9.55 -11.54 -22.61
CA VAL A 520 -10.67 -12.14 -21.88
C VAL A 520 -10.98 -11.36 -20.60
N VAL A 521 -9.95 -11.00 -19.82
CA VAL A 521 -10.10 -10.15 -18.64
C VAL A 521 -10.73 -8.80 -19.01
N ALA A 522 -10.26 -8.14 -20.06
CA ALA A 522 -10.79 -6.86 -20.52
C ALA A 522 -12.26 -6.97 -20.97
N ALA A 523 -12.61 -8.01 -21.73
CA ALA A 523 -13.98 -8.23 -22.21
C ALA A 523 -14.95 -8.47 -21.04
N PHE A 524 -14.59 -9.34 -20.10
CA PHE A 524 -15.39 -9.59 -18.90
C PHE A 524 -15.53 -8.34 -18.03
N SER A 525 -14.43 -7.60 -17.84
CA SER A 525 -14.41 -6.38 -17.04
C SER A 525 -15.22 -5.25 -17.68
N PHE A 526 -15.27 -5.17 -19.01
CA PHE A 526 -16.11 -4.23 -19.72
C PHE A 526 -17.60 -4.46 -19.44
N LEU A 527 -18.04 -5.73 -19.44
CA LEU A 527 -19.41 -6.07 -19.03
C LEU A 527 -19.68 -5.67 -17.58
N GLY A 528 -18.71 -5.87 -16.68
CA GLY A 528 -18.76 -5.41 -15.29
C GLY A 528 -18.94 -3.88 -15.18
N VAL A 529 -18.13 -3.09 -15.91
CA VAL A 529 -18.26 -1.62 -15.91
C VAL A 529 -19.66 -1.18 -16.34
N VAL A 530 -20.21 -1.78 -17.40
CA VAL A 530 -21.56 -1.44 -17.89
C VAL A 530 -22.63 -1.85 -16.87
N GLY A 531 -22.55 -3.07 -16.35
CA GLY A 531 -23.54 -3.61 -15.41
C GLY A 531 -23.57 -2.87 -14.07
N TYR A 532 -22.42 -2.75 -13.40
CA TYR A 532 -22.34 -2.07 -12.11
C TYR A 532 -22.46 -0.55 -12.22
N GLY A 533 -22.07 0.05 -13.35
CA GLY A 533 -22.34 1.46 -13.61
C GLY A 533 -23.84 1.76 -13.64
N ALA A 534 -24.61 0.92 -14.32
CA ALA A 534 -26.07 1.03 -14.34
C ALA A 534 -26.69 0.81 -12.95
N LEU A 535 -26.20 -0.17 -12.19
CA LEU A 535 -26.68 -0.44 -10.82
C LEU A 535 -26.38 0.73 -9.88
N ALA A 536 -25.15 1.25 -9.89
CA ALA A 536 -24.75 2.39 -9.07
C ALA A 536 -25.57 3.64 -9.42
N SER A 537 -25.80 3.90 -10.71
CA SER A 537 -26.66 5.02 -11.14
C SER A 537 -28.11 4.85 -10.68
N ALA A 538 -28.61 3.62 -10.59
CA ALA A 538 -29.95 3.34 -10.08
C ALA A 538 -30.04 3.53 -8.56
N GLU A 539 -29.01 3.12 -7.80
CA GLU A 539 -28.91 3.37 -6.36
C GLU A 539 -28.81 4.86 -6.04
N ASP A 540 -27.96 5.60 -6.77
CA ASP A 540 -27.81 7.04 -6.63
C ASP A 540 -29.11 7.80 -6.97
N ALA A 541 -29.93 7.29 -7.89
CA ALA A 541 -31.22 7.86 -8.24
C ALA A 541 -32.35 7.52 -7.23
N ALA A 542 -32.13 6.54 -6.36
CA ALA A 542 -33.10 6.10 -5.36
C ALA A 542 -32.98 6.85 -4.01
N VAL A 543 -31.89 7.59 -3.82
CA VAL A 543 -31.60 8.43 -2.63
C VAL A 543 -31.91 9.89 -2.96
#